data_AF-A0A3D4ZR83-F1
#
_entry.id   AF-A0A3D4ZR83-F1
#
_cell.length_a   1.000
_cell.length_b   1.000
_cell.length_c   1.000
_cell.angle_alpha   90.00
_cell.angle_beta   90.00
_cell.angle_gamma   90.00
#
_symmetry.space_group_name_H-M   'P 1'
#
loop_
_entity.id
_entity.type
_entity.pdbx_description
1 polymer ?
#
loop_
_entity_poly.entity_id
_entity_poly.type
_entity_poly.pdbx_seq_one_letter_code
_entity_poly.pdbx_strand_id
1 'polypeptide(L)'
;MRDHGRQRGWPEVMVYIGDEFTPAEAEERIAGLCKAAHGVEGVRTICNGYWNAIPIVAPWLDIALAPTPPPAEAAEKLKGTPCTPALYNCGLDRFSMGFYTAANPGPVRLEWHFQYLIGDPHNYIDTVTATEFHSMVLPGPERSFWRTCAFELREGIDDYRYWLTLRQMVSAAERAGRPVPEEAVQVLADVDAAGTPGENMYPARPLSAADCQRLRERIVHAIEQMGEK
;
A
#
# COMPACT_ATOMS: atom_id res chain seq x y z
N MET A 1 -8.85 5.70 26.02
CA MET A 1 -7.80 5.98 25.02
C MET A 1 -7.32 7.42 25.08
N ARG A 2 -8.17 8.43 24.84
CA ARG A 2 -7.74 9.85 24.83
C ARG A 2 -7.00 10.31 26.09
N ASP A 3 -7.60 10.17 27.26
CA ASP A 3 -7.03 10.73 28.49
C ASP A 3 -5.78 9.97 28.94
N HIS A 4 -5.79 8.63 28.79
CA HIS A 4 -4.63 7.77 29.05
C HIS A 4 -3.49 7.99 28.05
N GLY A 5 -3.80 8.18 26.77
CA GLY A 5 -2.84 8.46 25.71
C GLY A 5 -2.19 9.82 25.90
N ARG A 6 -2.96 10.86 26.20
CA ARG A 6 -2.43 12.19 26.56
C ARG A 6 -1.54 12.13 27.81
N GLN A 7 -1.97 11.42 28.86
CA GLN A 7 -1.16 11.25 30.07
C GLN A 7 0.18 10.54 29.79
N ARG A 8 0.21 9.65 28.81
CA ARG A 8 1.42 8.93 28.41
C ARG A 8 2.18 9.56 27.24
N GLY A 9 1.74 10.71 26.74
CA GLY A 9 2.34 11.37 25.58
C GLY A 9 2.38 10.46 24.33
N TRP A 10 1.37 9.62 24.15
CA TRP A 10 1.31 8.74 22.99
C TRP A 10 1.21 9.54 21.69
N PRO A 11 1.87 9.09 20.61
CA PRO A 11 1.62 9.64 19.30
C PRO A 11 0.18 9.35 18.89
N GLU A 12 -0.24 9.96 17.79
CA GLU A 12 -1.46 9.55 17.12
C GLU A 12 -1.44 8.04 16.82
N VAL A 13 -2.57 7.37 17.02
CA VAL A 13 -2.72 5.93 16.81
C VAL A 13 -3.71 5.62 15.70
N MET A 14 -3.40 4.63 14.87
CA MET A 14 -4.35 4.08 13.90
C MET A 14 -5.14 2.94 14.55
N VAL A 15 -6.46 2.98 14.43
CA VAL A 15 -7.37 1.95 14.95
C VAL A 15 -8.03 1.24 13.77
N TYR A 16 -7.75 -0.05 13.66
CA TYR A 16 -8.36 -0.93 12.67
C TYR A 16 -9.78 -1.32 13.10
N ILE A 17 -10.80 -0.83 12.38
CA ILE A 17 -12.20 -0.90 12.80
C ILE A 17 -12.92 -2.12 12.19
N GLY A 18 -12.60 -2.49 10.96
CA GLY A 18 -13.30 -3.55 10.23
C GLY A 18 -12.46 -4.17 9.12
N ASP A 19 -12.79 -5.41 8.78
CA ASP A 19 -12.12 -6.23 7.77
C ASP A 19 -13.13 -6.81 6.77
N GLU A 20 -12.79 -6.79 5.48
CA GLU A 20 -13.54 -7.37 4.34
C GLU A 20 -15.07 -7.28 4.42
N PHE A 21 -15.60 -6.15 4.90
CA PHE A 21 -17.04 -6.06 5.19
C PHE A 21 -17.88 -5.80 3.94
N THR A 22 -19.06 -6.41 3.96
CA THR A 22 -20.13 -6.20 2.97
C THR A 22 -20.91 -4.90 3.23
N PRO A 23 -21.73 -4.43 2.28
CA PRO A 23 -22.60 -3.27 2.51
C PRO A 23 -23.55 -3.44 3.71
N ALA A 24 -24.10 -4.64 3.91
CA ALA A 24 -24.99 -4.91 5.06
C ALA A 24 -24.23 -4.75 6.39
N GLU A 25 -23.04 -5.33 6.51
CA GLU A 25 -22.21 -5.17 7.71
C GLU A 25 -21.74 -3.72 7.91
N ALA A 26 -21.53 -2.99 6.82
CA ALA A 26 -21.21 -1.56 6.85
C ALA A 26 -22.31 -0.78 7.56
N GLU A 27 -23.57 -1.01 7.19
CA GLU A 27 -24.74 -0.35 7.76
C GLU A 27 -25.02 -0.80 9.20
N GLU A 28 -25.02 -2.12 9.43
CA GLU A 28 -25.42 -2.70 10.71
C GLU A 28 -24.41 -2.44 11.84
N ARG A 29 -23.11 -2.38 11.51
CA ARG A 29 -22.05 -2.38 12.52
C ARG A 29 -20.93 -1.37 12.25
N ILE A 30 -20.29 -1.43 11.10
CA ILE A 30 -19.01 -0.71 10.89
C ILE A 30 -19.23 0.81 10.92
N ALA A 31 -20.33 1.32 10.36
CA ALA A 31 -20.67 2.74 10.41
C ALA A 31 -20.80 3.24 11.86
N GLY A 32 -21.39 2.44 12.76
CA GLY A 32 -21.51 2.79 14.17
C GLY A 32 -20.15 2.91 14.85
N LEU A 33 -19.21 2.00 14.55
CA LEU A 33 -17.85 2.03 15.07
C LEU A 33 -17.04 3.21 14.52
N CYS A 34 -17.10 3.46 13.21
CA CYS A 34 -16.46 4.62 12.61
C CYS A 34 -16.99 5.94 13.20
N LYS A 35 -18.31 6.09 13.35
CA LYS A 35 -18.93 7.26 14.01
C LYS A 35 -18.44 7.46 15.45
N ALA A 36 -18.28 6.38 16.20
CA ALA A 36 -17.82 6.45 17.59
C ALA A 36 -16.34 6.84 17.71
N ALA A 37 -15.51 6.49 16.73
CA ALA A 37 -14.09 6.82 16.69
C ALA A 37 -13.81 8.16 15.98
N HIS A 38 -14.71 8.62 15.13
CA HIS A 38 -14.54 9.85 14.34
C HIS A 38 -14.37 11.09 15.22
N GLY A 39 -13.35 11.90 14.91
CA GLY A 39 -13.05 13.14 15.64
C GLY A 39 -12.45 12.93 17.04
N VAL A 40 -12.15 11.68 17.43
CA VAL A 40 -11.38 11.42 18.66
C VAL A 40 -9.95 11.90 18.44
N GLU A 41 -9.54 12.92 19.20
CA GLU A 41 -8.19 13.48 19.10
C GLU A 41 -7.10 12.41 19.29
N GLY A 42 -6.13 12.41 18.37
CA GLY A 42 -5.02 11.45 18.37
C GLY A 42 -5.40 10.07 17.84
N VAL A 43 -6.56 9.88 17.23
CA VAL A 43 -6.98 8.62 16.61
C VAL A 43 -7.27 8.84 15.13
N ARG A 44 -6.68 7.98 14.29
CA ARG A 44 -7.11 7.78 12.91
C ARG A 44 -7.75 6.41 12.74
N THR A 45 -8.85 6.35 12.02
CA THR A 45 -9.60 5.12 11.72
C THR A 45 -9.14 4.53 10.40
N ILE A 46 -9.01 3.20 10.38
CA ILE A 46 -8.63 2.46 9.19
C ILE A 46 -9.49 1.20 9.06
N CYS A 47 -9.91 0.89 7.84
CA CYS A 47 -10.83 -0.21 7.54
C CYS A 47 -10.43 -0.88 6.23
N ASN A 48 -10.46 -2.21 6.18
CA ASN A 48 -10.49 -2.94 4.92
C ASN A 48 -11.94 -3.30 4.56
N GLY A 49 -12.31 -3.13 3.29
CA GLY A 49 -13.65 -3.43 2.82
C GLY A 49 -13.77 -3.40 1.30
N TYR A 50 -14.91 -3.84 0.79
CA TYR A 50 -15.15 -3.80 -0.65
C TYR A 50 -15.53 -2.39 -1.11
N TRP A 51 -15.18 -2.03 -2.35
CA TRP A 51 -15.46 -0.70 -2.90
C TRP A 51 -16.96 -0.35 -3.04
N ASN A 52 -17.84 -1.35 -2.98
CA ASN A 52 -19.29 -1.14 -2.88
C ASN A 52 -19.80 -0.89 -1.45
N ALA A 53 -18.98 -1.17 -0.42
CA ALA A 53 -19.31 -1.00 1.00
C ALA A 53 -18.61 0.22 1.62
N ILE A 54 -17.35 0.48 1.23
CA ILE A 54 -16.54 1.60 1.76
C ILE A 54 -17.28 2.96 1.70
N PRO A 55 -17.97 3.34 0.61
CA PRO A 55 -18.69 4.61 0.55
C PRO A 55 -19.72 4.83 1.67
N ILE A 56 -20.26 3.76 2.25
CA ILE A 56 -21.26 3.84 3.35
C ILE A 56 -20.61 4.39 4.63
N VAL A 57 -19.34 4.05 4.87
CA VAL A 57 -18.61 4.43 6.09
C VAL A 57 -17.63 5.59 5.87
N ALA A 58 -17.34 5.93 4.61
CA ALA A 58 -16.43 6.99 4.20
C ALA A 58 -16.63 8.35 4.90
N PRO A 59 -17.86 8.81 5.24
CA PRO A 59 -18.03 10.06 5.97
C PRO A 59 -17.35 10.11 7.34
N TRP A 60 -17.04 8.96 7.94
CA TRP A 60 -16.46 8.84 9.29
C TRP A 60 -15.15 8.06 9.31
N LEU A 61 -14.65 7.65 8.14
CA LEU A 61 -13.44 6.84 7.99
C LEU A 61 -12.29 7.70 7.48
N ASP A 62 -11.11 7.58 8.08
CA ASP A 62 -9.92 8.33 7.64
C ASP A 62 -9.18 7.60 6.50
N ILE A 63 -9.02 6.28 6.60
CA ILE A 63 -8.29 5.47 5.62
C ILE A 63 -9.09 4.23 5.23
N ALA A 64 -9.34 4.05 3.94
CA ALA A 64 -9.92 2.82 3.38
C ALA A 64 -8.85 1.97 2.71
N LEU A 65 -8.80 0.70 3.08
CA LEU A 65 -7.89 -0.30 2.57
C LEU A 65 -8.61 -1.20 1.57
N ALA A 66 -7.95 -1.44 0.44
CA ALA A 66 -8.35 -2.43 -0.55
C ALA A 66 -7.13 -2.85 -1.39
N PRO A 67 -7.18 -4.03 -2.05
CA PRO A 67 -6.09 -4.50 -2.92
C PRO A 67 -5.91 -3.70 -4.21
N THR A 68 -6.91 -2.90 -4.58
CA THR A 68 -6.90 -2.04 -5.76
C THR A 68 -7.32 -0.61 -5.41
N PRO A 69 -6.92 0.41 -6.18
CA PRO A 69 -7.50 1.76 -6.06
C PRO A 69 -9.03 1.73 -6.33
N PRO A 70 -9.77 2.74 -5.86
CA PRO A 70 -11.21 2.78 -6.06
C PRO A 70 -11.56 2.86 -7.55
N PRO A 71 -12.50 2.04 -8.05
CA PRO A 71 -13.06 2.23 -9.39
C PRO A 71 -13.78 3.59 -9.46
N ALA A 72 -13.97 4.11 -10.68
CA ALA A 72 -14.50 5.45 -10.90
C ALA A 72 -15.77 5.77 -10.09
N GLU A 73 -16.73 4.83 -10.03
CA GLU A 73 -17.96 5.02 -9.25
C GLU A 73 -17.70 5.21 -7.74
N ALA A 74 -16.81 4.40 -7.17
CA ALA A 74 -16.43 4.52 -5.76
C ALA A 74 -15.63 5.80 -5.54
N ALA A 75 -14.69 6.13 -6.43
CA ALA A 75 -13.88 7.33 -6.35
C ALA A 75 -14.74 8.61 -6.34
N GLU A 76 -15.79 8.68 -7.16
CA GLU A 76 -16.75 9.79 -7.14
C GLU A 76 -17.47 9.89 -5.78
N LYS A 77 -17.90 8.78 -5.20
CA LYS A 77 -18.58 8.76 -3.90
C LYS A 77 -17.67 9.15 -2.73
N LEU A 78 -16.36 9.00 -2.88
CA LEU A 78 -15.38 9.40 -1.86
C LEU A 78 -15.07 10.91 -1.91
N LYS A 79 -15.39 11.60 -3.00
CA LYS A 79 -15.14 13.05 -3.10
C LYS A 79 -15.87 13.81 -2.00
N GLY A 80 -15.13 14.66 -1.28
CA GLY A 80 -15.67 15.46 -0.19
C GLY A 80 -15.82 14.71 1.14
N THR A 81 -15.44 13.43 1.20
CA THR A 81 -15.32 12.68 2.45
C THR A 81 -13.90 12.80 3.02
N PRO A 82 -13.68 12.56 4.33
CA PRO A 82 -12.33 12.50 4.90
C PRO A 82 -11.54 11.24 4.46
N CYS A 83 -12.21 10.26 3.86
CA CYS A 83 -11.67 8.95 3.57
C CYS A 83 -10.63 8.98 2.45
N THR A 84 -9.41 8.56 2.75
CA THR A 84 -8.32 8.41 1.79
C THR A 84 -8.07 6.93 1.46
N PRO A 85 -8.15 6.52 0.19
CA PRO A 85 -7.78 5.16 -0.25
C PRO A 85 -6.31 4.82 0.05
N ALA A 86 -6.07 3.56 0.40
CA ALA A 86 -4.77 2.96 0.65
C ALA A 86 -4.75 1.51 0.17
N LEU A 87 -3.56 1.01 -0.17
CA LEU A 87 -3.39 -0.36 -0.66
C LEU A 87 -3.29 -1.35 0.49
N TYR A 88 -3.95 -2.50 0.34
CA TYR A 88 -3.91 -3.61 1.29
C TYR A 88 -3.97 -4.96 0.60
N ASN A 89 -3.12 -5.90 0.99
CA ASN A 89 -3.10 -7.25 0.41
C ASN A 89 -2.93 -7.25 -1.12
N CYS A 90 -2.08 -6.35 -1.63
CA CYS A 90 -1.81 -6.21 -3.05
C CYS A 90 -0.65 -7.12 -3.53
N GLY A 91 -0.04 -7.89 -2.63
CA GLY A 91 1.00 -8.87 -2.96
C GLY A 91 2.30 -8.64 -2.21
N LEU A 92 3.13 -9.68 -2.12
CA LEU A 92 4.43 -9.65 -1.43
C LEU A 92 5.61 -9.83 -2.38
N ASP A 93 5.59 -9.12 -3.51
CA ASP A 93 6.65 -9.16 -4.50
C ASP A 93 7.22 -7.76 -4.76
N ARG A 94 8.32 -7.72 -5.51
CA ARG A 94 8.99 -6.47 -5.86
C ARG A 94 8.06 -5.49 -6.58
N PHE A 95 7.21 -5.98 -7.49
CA PHE A 95 6.31 -5.15 -8.29
C PHE A 95 5.23 -4.48 -7.42
N SER A 96 4.54 -5.28 -6.60
CA SER A 96 3.45 -4.80 -5.72
C SER A 96 3.94 -3.78 -4.69
N MET A 97 5.11 -4.01 -4.09
CA MET A 97 5.72 -3.06 -3.14
C MET A 97 6.33 -1.82 -3.78
N GLY A 98 6.86 -1.97 -5.00
CA GLY A 98 7.51 -0.90 -5.73
C GLY A 98 6.53 -0.16 -6.62
N PHE A 99 6.48 -0.58 -7.88
CA PHE A 99 5.81 0.17 -8.93
C PHE A 99 4.29 0.23 -8.83
N TYR A 100 3.64 -0.82 -8.30
CA TYR A 100 2.19 -0.76 -8.07
C TYR A 100 1.82 0.27 -7.00
N THR A 101 2.60 0.32 -5.91
CA THR A 101 2.45 1.31 -4.84
C THR A 101 2.83 2.72 -5.31
N ALA A 102 3.83 2.84 -6.18
CA ALA A 102 4.23 4.11 -6.79
C ALA A 102 3.10 4.72 -7.65
N ALA A 103 2.49 3.90 -8.51
CA ALA A 103 1.41 4.30 -9.39
C ALA A 103 0.08 4.56 -8.66
N ASN A 104 -0.12 3.92 -7.49
CA ASN A 104 -1.31 4.07 -6.67
C ASN A 104 -0.95 4.59 -5.27
N PRO A 105 -0.41 5.83 -5.16
CA PRO A 105 0.09 6.33 -3.90
C PRO A 105 -1.06 6.56 -2.90
N GLY A 106 -0.85 6.10 -1.67
CA GLY A 106 -1.76 6.30 -0.55
C GLY A 106 -1.01 6.71 0.72
N PRO A 107 -1.72 7.02 1.81
CA PRO A 107 -1.11 7.41 3.08
C PRO A 107 -0.35 6.25 3.73
N VAL A 108 -0.76 5.02 3.43
CA VAL A 108 -0.15 3.77 3.89
C VAL A 108 -0.32 2.67 2.83
N ARG A 109 0.47 1.62 2.97
CA ARG A 109 0.21 0.31 2.36
C ARG A 109 0.38 -0.74 3.45
N LEU A 110 -0.54 -1.69 3.54
CA LEU A 110 -0.55 -2.70 4.60
C LEU A 110 -0.70 -4.11 4.04
N GLU A 111 -0.30 -5.10 4.83
CA GLU A 111 -0.56 -6.51 4.58
C GLU A 111 -1.02 -7.13 5.89
N TRP A 112 -1.93 -8.09 5.81
CA TRP A 112 -2.47 -8.74 7.00
C TRP A 112 -1.44 -9.58 7.75
N HIS A 113 -0.32 -9.90 7.11
CA HIS A 113 0.69 -10.79 7.66
C HIS A 113 2.12 -10.27 7.51
N PHE A 114 2.84 -10.29 8.63
CA PHE A 114 4.30 -10.29 8.67
C PHE A 114 4.83 -11.72 8.91
N GLN A 115 4.20 -12.41 9.86
CA GLN A 115 4.46 -13.80 10.20
C GLN A 115 3.14 -14.45 10.63
N TYR A 116 2.73 -15.49 9.90
CA TYR A 116 1.55 -16.30 10.20
C TYR A 116 1.91 -17.77 9.95
N LEU A 117 2.03 -18.52 11.04
CA LEU A 117 2.52 -19.90 11.04
C LEU A 117 1.38 -20.86 11.37
N ILE A 118 1.15 -21.84 10.50
CA ILE A 118 0.27 -22.98 10.75
C ILE A 118 1.08 -24.26 10.54
N GLY A 119 1.10 -25.15 11.53
CA GLY A 119 1.91 -26.36 11.49
C GLY A 119 3.41 -26.07 11.56
N ASP A 120 4.22 -27.08 11.20
CA ASP A 120 5.68 -26.98 11.12
C ASP A 120 6.08 -26.10 9.92
N PRO A 121 6.69 -24.93 10.15
CA PRO A 121 7.10 -24.00 9.09
C PRO A 121 8.22 -24.53 8.19
N HIS A 122 8.84 -25.65 8.56
CA HIS A 122 9.88 -26.32 7.77
C HIS A 122 9.34 -27.51 6.98
N ASN A 123 8.05 -27.85 7.14
CA ASN A 123 7.43 -28.97 6.47
C ASN A 123 6.25 -28.52 5.60
N TYR A 124 6.48 -28.53 4.29
CA TYR A 124 5.49 -28.12 3.28
C TYR A 124 4.22 -29.00 3.28
N ILE A 125 4.29 -30.24 3.79
CA ILE A 125 3.18 -31.22 3.72
C ILE A 125 2.32 -31.16 5.00
N ASP A 126 2.73 -30.41 6.03
CA ASP A 126 2.10 -30.44 7.36
C ASP A 126 0.80 -29.64 7.47
N THR A 127 0.49 -28.78 6.50
CA THR A 127 -0.70 -27.91 6.55
C THR A 127 -1.33 -27.70 5.18
N VAL A 128 -2.65 -27.49 5.17
CA VAL A 128 -3.46 -27.20 3.96
C VAL A 128 -3.30 -25.77 3.47
N THR A 129 -2.87 -24.86 4.34
CA THR A 129 -2.55 -23.47 4.00
C THR A 129 -1.05 -23.33 4.06
N ALA A 130 -0.42 -23.09 2.92
CA ALA A 130 1.02 -23.04 2.88
C ALA A 130 1.52 -21.87 3.77
N THR A 131 2.09 -22.21 4.94
CA THR A 131 2.81 -21.30 5.83
C THR A 131 3.92 -20.54 5.08
N GLU A 132 4.33 -21.08 3.94
CA GLU A 132 5.19 -20.46 2.95
C GLU A 132 4.59 -19.31 2.12
N PHE A 133 3.29 -19.02 2.17
CA PHE A 133 2.71 -17.84 1.53
C PHE A 133 2.54 -16.69 2.52
N HIS A 134 2.30 -17.00 3.80
CA HIS A 134 1.87 -16.01 4.79
C HIS A 134 2.93 -15.57 5.81
N SER A 135 4.21 -15.91 5.62
CA SER A 135 5.29 -15.52 6.54
C SER A 135 6.53 -14.94 5.86
N MET A 136 6.84 -13.66 6.05
CA MET A 136 8.10 -13.07 5.53
C MET A 136 9.33 -13.60 6.27
N VAL A 137 9.12 -14.05 7.51
CA VAL A 137 10.14 -14.54 8.43
C VAL A 137 9.71 -15.89 8.98
N LEU A 138 10.60 -16.87 8.93
CA LEU A 138 10.39 -18.18 9.55
C LEU A 138 11.22 -18.29 10.83
N PRO A 139 10.70 -18.97 11.87
CA PRO A 139 11.51 -19.30 13.04
C PRO A 139 12.63 -20.26 12.61
N GLY A 140 13.76 -20.19 13.29
CA GLY A 140 14.86 -21.14 13.14
C GLY A 140 15.37 -21.57 14.51
N PRO A 141 16.18 -22.63 14.59
CA PRO A 141 16.60 -23.22 15.86
C PRO A 141 17.34 -22.25 16.78
N GLU A 142 18.09 -21.29 16.21
CA GLU A 142 18.83 -20.27 16.97
C GLU A 142 18.29 -18.84 16.77
N ARG A 143 17.76 -18.55 15.58
CA ARG A 143 17.20 -17.26 15.20
C ARG A 143 16.25 -17.41 14.02
N SER A 144 15.36 -16.45 13.86
CA SER A 144 14.53 -16.34 12.67
C SER A 144 15.35 -16.03 11.42
N PHE A 145 14.87 -16.45 10.26
CA PHE A 145 15.49 -16.13 8.97
C PHE A 145 14.45 -15.55 8.00
N TRP A 146 14.95 -14.66 7.14
CA TRP A 146 14.17 -14.02 6.09
C TRP A 146 13.93 -15.00 4.95
N ARG A 147 12.71 -15.01 4.42
CA ARG A 147 12.39 -15.73 3.18
C ARG A 147 12.86 -14.96 1.96
N THR A 148 12.98 -15.66 0.83
CA THR A 148 13.34 -15.06 -0.46
C THR A 148 12.45 -13.87 -0.83
N CYS A 149 11.14 -13.97 -0.59
CA CYS A 149 10.21 -12.86 -0.83
C CYS A 149 10.59 -11.59 -0.06
N ALA A 150 11.20 -11.69 1.13
CA ALA A 150 11.63 -10.51 1.88
C ALA A 150 12.74 -9.70 1.18
N PHE A 151 13.59 -10.37 0.38
CA PHE A 151 14.59 -9.67 -0.43
C PHE A 151 13.94 -8.94 -1.61
N GLU A 152 12.95 -9.56 -2.27
CA GLU A 152 12.17 -8.91 -3.33
C GLU A 152 11.36 -7.72 -2.80
N LEU A 153 10.76 -7.85 -1.61
CA LEU A 153 10.06 -6.75 -0.92
C LEU A 153 10.99 -5.57 -0.67
N ARG A 154 12.21 -5.85 -0.18
CA ARG A 154 13.22 -4.80 0.04
C ARG A 154 13.57 -4.08 -1.26
N GLU A 155 13.75 -4.83 -2.35
CA GLU A 155 13.97 -4.23 -3.67
C GLU A 155 12.79 -3.38 -4.12
N GLY A 156 11.55 -3.82 -3.91
CA GLY A 156 10.36 -3.02 -4.24
C GLY A 156 10.30 -1.71 -3.45
N ILE A 157 10.63 -1.74 -2.16
CA ILE A 157 10.72 -0.52 -1.33
C ILE A 157 11.77 0.45 -1.89
N ASP A 158 12.92 -0.06 -2.33
CA ASP A 158 13.95 0.78 -2.93
C ASP A 158 13.50 1.31 -4.31
N ASP A 159 12.80 0.51 -5.13
CA ASP A 159 12.18 0.98 -6.39
C ASP A 159 11.24 2.17 -6.14
N TYR A 160 10.37 2.07 -5.13
CA TYR A 160 9.47 3.15 -4.74
C TYR A 160 10.25 4.41 -4.32
N ARG A 161 11.35 4.26 -3.57
CA ARG A 161 12.18 5.41 -3.15
C ARG A 161 12.85 6.10 -4.33
N TYR A 162 13.34 5.34 -5.31
CA TYR A 162 13.91 5.91 -6.54
C TYR A 162 12.83 6.67 -7.33
N TRP A 163 11.66 6.07 -7.54
CA TRP A 163 10.54 6.75 -8.19
C TRP A 163 10.15 8.04 -7.45
N LEU A 164 10.02 7.99 -6.12
CA LEU A 164 9.63 9.13 -5.30
C LEU A 164 10.65 10.26 -5.42
N THR A 165 11.94 9.92 -5.42
CA THR A 165 13.04 10.87 -5.62
C THR A 165 12.92 11.55 -6.98
N LEU A 166 12.79 10.78 -8.07
CA LEU A 166 12.64 11.32 -9.41
C LEU A 166 11.41 12.24 -9.51
N ARG A 167 10.26 11.80 -9.01
CA ARG A 167 9.02 12.59 -8.99
C ARG A 167 9.21 13.92 -8.26
N GLN A 168 9.87 13.92 -7.11
CA GLN A 168 10.15 15.15 -6.36
C GLN A 168 11.09 16.09 -7.11
N MET A 169 12.12 15.56 -7.78
CA MET A 169 13.04 16.34 -8.60
C MET A 169 12.32 16.98 -9.79
N VAL A 170 11.48 16.21 -10.50
CA VAL A 170 10.65 16.71 -11.63
C VAL A 170 9.75 17.84 -11.15
N SER A 171 8.97 17.62 -10.08
CA SER A 171 8.10 18.66 -9.53
C SER A 171 8.86 19.90 -9.05
N ALA A 172 10.08 19.74 -8.54
CA ALA A 172 10.92 20.88 -8.14
C ALA A 172 11.45 21.66 -9.35
N ALA A 173 11.83 20.97 -10.44
CA ALA A 173 12.25 21.60 -11.68
C ALA A 173 11.10 22.37 -12.34
N GLU A 174 9.91 21.77 -12.42
CA GLU A 174 8.70 22.40 -12.96
C GLU A 174 8.34 23.69 -12.20
N ARG A 175 8.33 23.64 -10.85
CA ARG A 175 8.08 24.83 -10.02
C ARG A 175 9.14 25.92 -10.21
N ALA A 176 10.37 25.54 -10.52
CA ALA A 176 11.47 26.47 -10.79
C ALA A 176 11.56 26.91 -12.26
N GLY A 177 10.69 26.41 -13.15
CA GLY A 177 10.76 26.67 -14.59
C GLY A 177 12.01 26.08 -15.26
N ARG A 178 12.64 25.07 -14.66
CA ARG A 178 13.80 24.37 -15.22
C ARG A 178 13.36 23.28 -16.20
N PRO A 179 14.14 23.01 -17.26
CA PRO A 179 13.80 21.97 -18.22
C PRO A 179 13.86 20.58 -17.59
N VAL A 180 12.80 19.81 -17.75
CA VAL A 180 12.73 18.39 -17.35
C VAL A 180 13.16 17.53 -18.55
N PRO A 181 14.11 16.59 -18.39
CA PRO A 181 14.46 15.61 -19.42
C PRO A 181 13.25 14.75 -19.82
N GLU A 182 13.16 14.43 -21.11
CA GLU A 182 12.06 13.61 -21.66
C GLU A 182 12.00 12.22 -21.01
N GLU A 183 13.14 11.58 -20.76
CA GLU A 183 13.20 10.26 -20.11
C GLU A 183 12.56 10.30 -18.72
N ALA A 184 12.74 11.39 -17.96
CA ALA A 184 12.13 11.54 -16.64
C ALA A 184 10.60 11.57 -16.72
N VAL A 185 10.04 12.24 -17.72
CA VAL A 185 8.58 12.28 -17.96
C VAL A 185 8.09 10.90 -18.40
N GLN A 186 8.79 10.27 -19.35
CA GLN A 186 8.38 8.99 -19.92
C GLN A 186 8.40 7.86 -18.88
N VAL A 187 9.48 7.76 -18.08
CA VAL A 187 9.59 6.68 -17.10
C VAL A 187 8.56 6.80 -15.98
N LEU A 188 8.18 8.03 -15.60
CA LEU A 188 7.08 8.24 -14.64
C LEU A 188 5.74 7.80 -15.24
N ALA A 189 5.48 8.12 -16.51
CA ALA A 189 4.28 7.67 -17.21
C ALA A 189 4.22 6.14 -17.35
N ASP A 190 5.36 5.50 -17.58
CA ASP A 190 5.46 4.03 -17.67
C ASP A 190 5.16 3.36 -16.32
N VAL A 191 5.59 3.97 -15.20
CA VAL A 191 5.23 3.50 -13.86
C VAL A 191 3.72 3.63 -13.63
N ASP A 192 3.13 4.77 -13.97
CA ASP A 192 1.68 4.99 -13.83
C ASP A 192 0.88 3.96 -14.65
N ALA A 193 1.31 3.70 -15.89
CA ALA A 193 0.68 2.70 -16.76
C ALA A 193 0.77 1.27 -16.18
N ALA A 194 1.92 0.91 -15.60
CA ALA A 194 2.12 -0.41 -14.98
C ALA A 194 1.21 -0.62 -13.76
N GLY A 195 0.79 0.45 -13.09
CA GLY A 195 -0.09 0.41 -11.93
C GLY A 195 -1.57 0.17 -12.21
N THR A 196 -1.96 -0.05 -13.47
CA THR A 196 -3.36 -0.27 -13.84
C THR A 196 -3.91 -1.52 -13.14
N PRO A 197 -5.06 -1.44 -12.43
CA PRO A 197 -5.64 -2.60 -11.73
C PRO A 197 -6.03 -3.74 -12.69
N GLY A 198 -5.94 -4.98 -12.20
CA GLY A 198 -6.43 -6.16 -12.93
C GLY A 198 -7.92 -6.39 -12.75
N GLU A 199 -8.48 -7.33 -13.52
CA GLU A 199 -9.93 -7.60 -13.56
C GLU A 199 -10.48 -8.30 -12.28
N ASN A 200 -9.63 -8.89 -11.42
CA ASN A 200 -10.05 -9.82 -10.35
C ASN A 200 -9.67 -9.40 -8.92
N MET A 201 -9.96 -8.16 -8.50
CA MET A 201 -9.62 -7.62 -7.16
C MET A 201 -8.13 -7.66 -6.78
N TYR A 202 -7.24 -8.02 -7.70
CA TYR A 202 -5.79 -8.01 -7.49
C TYR A 202 -5.13 -7.14 -8.56
N PRO A 203 -3.95 -6.57 -8.27
CA PRO A 203 -3.15 -5.91 -9.29
C PRO A 203 -2.97 -6.82 -10.50
N ALA A 204 -3.13 -6.25 -11.70
CA ALA A 204 -2.51 -6.85 -12.87
C ALA A 204 -1.01 -6.95 -12.54
N ARG A 205 -0.37 -8.09 -12.83
CA ARG A 205 1.07 -8.27 -12.61
C ARG A 205 1.81 -8.23 -13.96
N PRO A 206 1.88 -7.05 -14.62
CA PRO A 206 2.45 -6.96 -15.96
C PRO A 206 3.98 -7.05 -15.96
N LEU A 207 4.64 -6.78 -14.83
CA LEU A 207 6.10 -6.71 -14.75
C LEU A 207 6.66 -7.93 -14.01
N SER A 208 7.61 -8.62 -14.65
CA SER A 208 8.48 -9.57 -13.97
C SER A 208 9.51 -8.86 -13.07
N ALA A 209 10.24 -9.59 -12.24
CA ALA A 209 11.36 -9.04 -11.48
C ALA A 209 12.44 -8.40 -12.39
N ALA A 210 12.68 -8.99 -13.57
CA ALA A 210 13.61 -8.44 -14.54
C ALA A 210 13.09 -7.16 -15.20
N ASP A 211 11.78 -7.05 -15.45
CA ASP A 211 11.15 -5.81 -15.91
C ASP A 211 11.25 -4.72 -14.85
N CYS A 212 11.02 -5.06 -13.58
CA CYS A 212 11.17 -4.13 -12.46
C CYS A 212 12.61 -3.60 -12.38
N GLN A 213 13.60 -4.47 -12.59
CA GLN A 213 15.01 -4.07 -12.61
C GLN A 213 15.32 -3.10 -13.76
N ARG A 214 14.85 -3.38 -14.97
CA ARG A 214 15.01 -2.46 -16.11
C ARG A 214 14.34 -1.12 -15.87
N LEU A 215 13.16 -1.12 -15.26
CA LEU A 215 12.45 0.13 -14.94
C LEU A 215 13.18 0.95 -13.88
N ARG A 216 13.76 0.31 -12.85
CA ARG A 216 14.66 0.98 -11.89
C ARG A 216 15.84 1.65 -12.59
N GLU A 217 16.52 0.94 -13.48
CA GLU A 217 17.70 1.45 -14.20
C GLU A 217 17.36 2.72 -15.00
N ARG A 218 16.19 2.76 -15.65
CA ARG A 218 15.69 3.96 -16.33
C ARG A 218 15.42 5.11 -15.38
N ILE A 219 14.82 4.84 -14.21
CA ILE A 219 14.61 5.87 -13.17
C ILE A 219 15.94 6.43 -12.68
N VAL A 220 16.93 5.57 -12.41
CA VAL A 220 18.26 6.01 -11.98
C VAL A 220 18.90 6.89 -13.04
N HIS A 221 18.85 6.48 -14.30
CA HIS A 221 19.37 7.29 -15.41
C HIS A 221 18.67 8.66 -15.51
N ALA A 222 17.35 8.70 -15.35
CA ALA A 222 16.60 9.95 -15.33
C ALA A 222 16.98 10.86 -14.14
N ILE A 223 17.24 10.29 -12.96
CA ILE A 223 17.73 11.03 -11.78
C ILE A 223 19.10 11.65 -12.06
N GLU A 224 20.02 10.90 -12.68
CA GLU A 224 21.35 11.41 -13.05
C GLU A 224 21.23 12.61 -14.00
N GLN A 225 20.43 12.49 -15.06
CA GLN A 225 20.16 13.59 -16.00
C GLN A 225 19.53 14.82 -15.34
N MET A 226 18.70 14.62 -14.32
CA MET A 226 18.11 15.70 -13.53
C MET A 226 19.12 16.41 -12.63
N GLY A 227 20.23 15.74 -12.26
CA GLY A 227 21.30 16.30 -11.44
C GLY A 227 22.33 17.12 -12.22
N GLU A 228 22.42 16.94 -13.54
CA GLU A 228 23.40 17.63 -14.40
C GLU A 228 22.96 19.05 -14.84
N LYS A 229 21.77 19.54 -14.42
CA LYS A 229 21.17 20.82 -14.85
C LYS A 229 20.76 21.75 -13.70
#